data_AF-A0A954YMN7-F1
#
_entry.id   AF-A0A954YMN7-F1
#
_cell.length_a   1.000
_cell.length_b   1.000
_cell.length_c   1.000
_cell.angle_alpha   90.00
_cell.angle_beta   90.00
_cell.angle_gamma   90.00
#
_symmetry.space_group_name_H-M   'P 1'
#
loop_
_entity.id
_entity.type
_entity.pdbx_description
1 polymer ?
#
loop_
_entity_poly.entity_id
_entity_poly.type
_entity_poly.pdbx_seq_one_letter_code
_entity_poly.pdbx_strand_id
1 'polypeptide(L)'
;MASGCAPRVHPEEQTEYQALAAAGAEMDLNPAGRIASVELSRTPATDNDLRHLEGLSHVWCVSLYDTSITDAGLAHVRGLGNLKWLDVENTRVTAQGLRQLTGLKKLITVWIGGLDISDDEIRQLQEAMPATTFRR
;
A
#
# COMPACT_ATOMS: atom_id res chain seq x y z
N MET A 1 6.28 -22.22 26.37
CA MET A 1 4.91 -21.69 26.30
C MET A 1 5.02 -20.18 26.24
N ALA A 2 5.17 -19.63 25.03
CA ALA A 2 5.15 -18.17 24.88
C ALA A 2 3.69 -17.76 24.95
N SER A 3 3.30 -17.08 26.02
CA SER A 3 2.05 -16.32 26.10
C SER A 3 2.11 -15.21 25.07
N GLY A 4 1.86 -15.55 23.81
CA GLY A 4 1.71 -14.59 22.73
C GLY A 4 0.42 -13.84 22.97
N CYS A 5 0.50 -12.64 23.55
CA CYS A 5 -0.63 -11.73 23.58
C CYS A 5 -0.95 -11.44 22.11
N ALA A 6 -2.05 -12.00 21.61
CA ALA A 6 -2.52 -11.67 20.27
C ALA A 6 -2.66 -10.14 20.20
N PRO A 7 -2.14 -9.49 19.14
CA PRO A 7 -2.26 -8.05 19.00
C PRO A 7 -3.73 -7.67 19.13
N ARG A 8 -4.02 -6.68 19.98
CA ARG A 8 -5.39 -6.27 20.27
C ARG A 8 -5.87 -5.37 19.15
N VAL A 9 -6.27 -6.01 18.05
CA VAL A 9 -6.86 -5.34 16.88
C VAL A 9 -8.24 -4.80 17.24
N HIS A 10 -8.57 -3.64 16.69
CA HIS A 10 -9.89 -3.03 16.84
C HIS A 10 -10.96 -3.96 16.22
N PRO A 11 -12.11 -4.18 16.89
CA PRO A 11 -13.11 -5.16 16.41
C PRO A 11 -13.60 -4.92 14.98
N GLU A 12 -13.65 -3.66 14.54
CA GLU A 12 -14.09 -3.27 13.19
C GLU A 12 -13.10 -3.64 12.08
N GLU A 13 -11.83 -3.91 12.41
CA GLU A 13 -10.76 -4.23 11.44
C GLU A 13 -10.25 -5.67 11.63
N GLN A 14 -10.91 -6.45 12.47
CA GLN A 14 -10.46 -7.78 12.84
C GLN A 14 -10.46 -8.74 11.65
N THR A 15 -11.42 -8.60 10.74
CA THR A 15 -11.55 -9.41 9.53
C THR A 15 -10.48 -9.04 8.50
N GLU A 16 -10.25 -7.75 8.29
CA GLU A 16 -9.24 -7.21 7.39
C GLU A 16 -7.85 -7.62 7.86
N TYR A 17 -7.58 -7.47 9.17
CA TYR A 17 -6.33 -7.92 9.76
C TYR A 17 -6.09 -9.42 9.54
N GLN A 18 -7.10 -10.26 9.76
CA GLN A 18 -6.95 -11.70 9.54
C GLN A 18 -6.70 -12.04 8.07
N ALA A 19 -7.40 -11.39 7.15
CA ALA A 19 -7.24 -11.61 5.71
C ALA A 19 -5.86 -11.16 5.22
N LEU A 20 -5.41 -9.97 5.64
CA LEU A 20 -4.08 -9.45 5.32
C LEU A 20 -2.98 -10.34 5.94
N ALA A 21 -3.13 -10.75 7.20
CA ALA A 21 -2.21 -11.69 7.83
C ALA A 21 -2.15 -13.04 7.12
N ALA A 22 -3.29 -13.54 6.60
CA ALA A 22 -3.33 -14.76 5.80
C ALA A 22 -2.62 -14.61 4.44
N ALA A 23 -2.58 -13.40 3.89
CA ALA A 23 -1.77 -13.06 2.71
C ALA A 23 -0.27 -12.88 3.03
N GLY A 24 0.13 -13.02 4.30
CA GLY A 24 1.50 -12.83 4.76
C GLY A 24 1.84 -11.41 5.17
N ALA A 25 0.85 -10.52 5.29
CA ALA A 25 1.09 -9.14 5.70
C ALA A 25 1.54 -9.06 7.16
N GLU A 26 2.59 -8.26 7.39
CA GLU A 26 2.90 -7.72 8.70
C GLU A 26 2.26 -6.34 8.83
N MET A 27 1.72 -6.02 10.00
CA MET A 27 0.96 -4.78 10.22
C MET A 27 1.30 -4.20 11.58
N ASP A 28 1.58 -2.89 11.63
CA ASP A 28 1.61 -2.18 12.90
C ASP A 28 0.23 -1.62 13.21
N LEU A 29 -0.11 -1.60 14.50
CA LEU A 29 -1.34 -0.99 14.98
C LEU A 29 -1.04 0.38 15.58
N ASN A 30 -1.95 1.33 15.38
CA ASN A 30 -1.94 2.58 16.13
C ASN A 30 -2.42 2.35 17.59
N PRO A 31 -2.32 3.34 18.48
CA PRO A 31 -2.76 3.20 19.87
C PRO A 31 -4.25 2.85 20.07
N ALA A 32 -5.09 3.05 19.04
CA ALA A 32 -6.50 2.66 19.04
C ALA A 32 -6.71 1.20 18.58
N GLY A 33 -5.64 0.45 18.31
CA GLY A 33 -5.68 -0.93 17.83
C GLY A 33 -6.02 -1.07 16.34
N ARG A 34 -5.95 0.02 15.55
CA ARG A 34 -6.28 0.00 14.12
C ARG A 34 -5.03 -0.10 13.26
N ILE A 35 -5.12 -0.73 12.09
CA ILE A 35 -4.02 -1.00 11.16
C ILE A 35 -3.41 0.30 10.65
N ALA A 36 -2.18 0.62 11.05
CA ALA A 36 -1.52 1.88 10.69
C ALA A 36 -0.58 1.72 9.49
N SER A 37 0.13 0.59 9.41
CA SER A 37 1.04 0.24 8.32
C SER A 37 0.70 -1.17 7.81
N VAL A 38 0.98 -1.41 6.54
CA VAL A 38 0.86 -2.74 5.92
C VAL A 38 2.13 -3.04 5.16
N GLU A 39 2.79 -4.12 5.56
CA GLU A 39 4.02 -4.63 4.97
C GLU A 39 3.72 -5.97 4.29
N LEU A 40 3.75 -5.96 2.96
CA LEU A 40 3.49 -7.12 2.09
C LEU A 40 4.72 -7.49 1.26
N SER A 41 5.90 -6.92 1.54
CA SER A 41 7.11 -7.18 0.79
C SER A 41 7.42 -8.67 0.70
N ARG A 42 7.72 -9.17 -0.50
CA ARG A 42 8.08 -10.57 -0.76
C ARG A 42 7.03 -11.59 -0.26
N THR A 43 5.76 -11.20 -0.22
CA THR A 43 4.65 -12.10 0.11
C THR A 43 4.01 -12.65 -1.17
N PRO A 44 3.24 -13.75 -1.09
CA PRO A 44 2.45 -14.25 -2.22
C PRO A 44 1.19 -13.41 -2.51
N ALA A 45 1.06 -12.21 -1.93
CA ALA A 45 -0.12 -11.36 -2.06
C ALA A 45 -0.40 -11.00 -3.52
N THR A 46 -1.68 -10.90 -3.82
CA THR A 46 -2.26 -10.62 -5.12
C THR A 46 -3.14 -9.38 -5.08
N ASP A 47 -3.54 -8.86 -6.24
CA ASP A 47 -4.43 -7.70 -6.33
C ASP A 47 -5.73 -7.91 -5.52
N ASN A 48 -6.21 -9.15 -5.44
CA ASN A 48 -7.41 -9.51 -4.67
C ASN A 48 -7.21 -9.38 -3.16
N ASP A 49 -6.00 -9.54 -2.66
CA ASP A 49 -5.71 -9.42 -1.23
C ASP A 49 -5.73 -7.95 -0.80
N LEU A 50 -5.38 -7.03 -1.71
CA LEU A 50 -5.42 -5.59 -1.47
C LEU A 50 -6.84 -5.03 -1.29
N ARG A 51 -7.89 -5.76 -1.67
CA ARG A 51 -9.29 -5.34 -1.40
C ARG A 51 -9.54 -5.12 0.10
N HIS A 52 -8.80 -5.82 0.96
CA HIS A 52 -8.92 -5.68 2.43
C HIS A 52 -8.30 -4.38 2.95
N LEU A 53 -7.61 -3.62 2.10
CA LEU A 53 -7.17 -2.25 2.39
C LEU A 53 -8.27 -1.21 2.16
N GLU A 54 -9.34 -1.56 1.44
CA GLU A 54 -10.42 -0.62 1.18
C GLU A 54 -11.07 -0.17 2.50
N GLY A 55 -11.20 1.15 2.67
CA GLY A 55 -11.80 1.73 3.88
C GLY A 55 -10.83 1.88 5.06
N LEU A 56 -9.61 1.35 5.01
CA LEU A 56 -8.56 1.56 6.02
C LEU A 56 -7.93 2.96 5.92
N SER A 57 -8.77 3.99 5.97
CA SER A 57 -8.41 5.38 5.67
C SER A 57 -7.31 5.97 6.56
N HIS A 58 -7.01 5.35 7.70
CA HIS A 58 -5.95 5.73 8.65
C HIS A 58 -4.58 5.11 8.35
N VAL A 59 -4.49 4.15 7.41
CA VAL A 59 -3.21 3.58 6.98
C VAL A 59 -2.36 4.69 6.35
N TRP A 60 -1.12 4.78 6.79
CA TRP A 60 -0.19 5.83 6.38
C TRP A 60 1.01 5.29 5.58
N CYS A 61 1.29 3.98 5.66
CA CYS A 61 2.38 3.32 4.94
C CYS A 61 1.89 1.98 4.37
N VAL A 62 2.19 1.73 3.09
CA VAL A 62 1.98 0.44 2.43
C VAL A 62 3.24 0.08 1.67
N SER A 63 3.79 -1.12 1.92
CA SER A 63 4.91 -1.66 1.16
C SER A 63 4.50 -2.92 0.42
N LEU A 64 4.71 -2.93 -0.90
CA LEU A 64 4.39 -4.02 -1.83
C LEU A 64 5.65 -4.53 -2.55
N TYR A 65 6.83 -4.21 -2.02
CA TYR A 65 8.12 -4.51 -2.65
C TYR A 65 8.22 -5.99 -3.06
N ASP A 66 8.61 -6.25 -4.30
CA ASP A 66 8.88 -7.61 -4.81
C ASP A 66 7.67 -8.54 -4.65
N THR A 67 6.50 -8.06 -5.09
CA THR A 67 5.24 -8.80 -5.13
C THR A 67 4.68 -8.89 -6.56
N SER A 68 3.65 -9.70 -6.76
CA SER A 68 2.98 -9.86 -8.07
C SER A 68 1.89 -8.81 -8.35
N ILE A 69 1.79 -7.76 -7.54
CA ILE A 69 0.76 -6.72 -7.64
C ILE A 69 0.85 -5.97 -8.98
N THR A 70 -0.32 -5.64 -9.53
CA THR A 70 -0.49 -4.90 -10.78
C THR A 70 -1.29 -3.61 -10.58
N ASP A 71 -1.55 -2.88 -11.67
CA ASP A 71 -2.42 -1.70 -11.69
C ASP A 71 -3.83 -1.96 -11.14
N ALA A 72 -4.31 -3.22 -11.20
CA ALA A 72 -5.61 -3.60 -10.64
C ALA A 72 -5.58 -3.54 -9.10
N GLY A 73 -4.47 -3.94 -8.48
CA GLY A 73 -4.29 -3.87 -7.04
C GLY A 73 -4.28 -2.43 -6.51
N LEU A 74 -3.70 -1.49 -7.27
CA LEU A 74 -3.68 -0.08 -6.90
C LEU A 74 -5.08 0.58 -6.86
N ALA A 75 -6.08 -0.01 -7.54
CA ALA A 75 -7.46 0.46 -7.46
C ALA A 75 -8.03 0.36 -6.03
N HIS A 76 -7.52 -0.57 -5.22
CA HIS A 76 -7.89 -0.75 -3.81
C HIS A 76 -7.10 0.19 -2.88
N VAL A 77 -5.91 0.64 -3.29
CA VAL A 77 -5.04 1.56 -2.52
C VAL A 77 -5.50 3.02 -2.61
N ARG A 78 -6.19 3.42 -3.68
CA ARG A 78 -6.65 4.81 -3.89
C ARG A 78 -7.62 5.33 -2.80
N GLY A 79 -8.20 4.45 -1.99
CA GLY A 79 -9.08 4.80 -0.87
C GLY A 79 -8.35 5.18 0.43
N LEU A 80 -7.02 4.98 0.48
CA LEU A 80 -6.21 5.22 1.68
C LEU A 80 -5.89 6.71 1.85
N GLY A 81 -6.88 7.50 2.24
CA GLY A 81 -6.78 8.97 2.29
C GLY A 81 -5.68 9.55 3.19
N ASN A 82 -5.11 8.77 4.11
CA ASN A 82 -3.95 9.14 4.93
C ASN A 82 -2.61 8.53 4.48
N LEU A 83 -2.58 7.81 3.35
CA LEU A 83 -1.37 7.21 2.82
C LEU A 83 -0.33 8.29 2.52
N LYS A 84 0.86 8.12 3.07
CA LYS A 84 2.02 9.00 2.87
C LYS A 84 3.10 8.32 2.05
N TRP A 85 3.28 7.01 2.26
CA TRP A 85 4.37 6.22 1.71
C TRP A 85 3.81 4.98 1.04
N LEU A 86 4.19 4.79 -0.23
CA LEU A 86 3.85 3.61 -1.01
C LEU A 86 5.11 3.06 -1.67
N ASP A 87 5.49 1.84 -1.33
CA ASP A 87 6.54 1.10 -2.04
C ASP A 87 5.89 0.11 -3.01
N VAL A 88 6.19 0.27 -4.31
CA VAL A 88 5.78 -0.63 -5.39
C VAL A 88 6.99 -1.13 -6.18
N GLU A 89 8.18 -1.09 -5.59
CA GLU A 89 9.40 -1.53 -6.25
C GLU A 89 9.34 -3.01 -6.63
N ASN A 90 9.90 -3.36 -7.79
CA ASN A 90 9.91 -4.73 -8.33
C ASN A 90 8.51 -5.39 -8.42
N THR A 91 7.45 -4.58 -8.58
CA THR A 91 6.10 -5.08 -8.87
C THR A 91 5.80 -5.03 -10.38
N ARG A 92 4.55 -5.31 -10.77
CA ARG A 92 4.06 -5.16 -12.16
C ARG A 92 3.20 -3.91 -12.35
N VAL A 93 3.34 -2.94 -11.46
CA VAL A 93 2.67 -1.64 -11.55
C VAL A 93 3.28 -0.82 -12.69
N THR A 94 2.43 -0.11 -13.44
CA THR A 94 2.82 0.80 -14.51
C THR A 94 2.56 2.26 -14.13
N ALA A 95 3.04 3.19 -14.97
CA ALA A 95 2.70 4.61 -14.85
C ALA A 95 1.18 4.86 -14.90
N GLN A 96 0.42 4.05 -15.65
CA GLN A 96 -1.04 4.15 -15.70
C GLN A 96 -1.67 3.76 -14.36
N GLY A 97 -1.16 2.71 -13.70
CA GLY A 97 -1.55 2.34 -12.35
C GLY A 97 -1.35 3.48 -11.35
N LEU A 98 -0.17 4.09 -11.36
CA LEU A 98 0.18 5.19 -10.45
C LEU A 98 -0.73 6.42 -10.63
N ARG A 99 -1.21 6.71 -11.85
CA ARG A 99 -2.18 7.80 -12.08
C ARG A 99 -3.50 7.62 -11.35
N GLN A 100 -3.87 6.39 -10.99
CA GLN A 100 -5.07 6.13 -10.20
C GLN A 100 -4.96 6.71 -8.77
N LEU A 101 -3.75 7.00 -8.31
CA LEU A 101 -3.46 7.52 -6.98
C LEU A 101 -3.56 9.05 -6.88
N THR A 102 -3.93 9.75 -7.95
CA THR A 102 -4.05 11.23 -7.99
C THR A 102 -5.00 11.82 -6.95
N GLY A 103 -5.95 11.02 -6.44
CA GLY A 103 -6.83 11.41 -5.33
C GLY A 103 -6.17 11.44 -3.95
N LEU A 104 -5.00 10.82 -3.78
CA LEU A 104 -4.29 10.69 -2.51
C LEU A 104 -3.48 11.95 -2.17
N LYS A 105 -4.19 12.99 -1.69
CA LYS A 105 -3.61 14.32 -1.38
C LYS A 105 -2.50 14.31 -0.32
N LYS A 106 -2.37 13.23 0.45
CA LYS A 106 -1.37 13.08 1.51
C LYS A 106 -0.18 12.22 1.10
N LEU A 107 -0.17 11.68 -0.13
CA LEU A 107 0.90 10.82 -0.62
C LEU A 107 2.16 11.65 -0.89
N ILE A 108 3.23 11.35 -0.14
CA ILE A 108 4.49 12.11 -0.16
C ILE A 108 5.52 11.39 -1.02
N THR A 109 5.68 10.08 -0.84
CA THR A 109 6.73 9.31 -1.51
C THR A 109 6.16 8.04 -2.11
N VAL A 110 6.52 7.79 -3.36
CA VAL A 110 6.30 6.51 -4.04
C VAL A 110 7.65 5.98 -4.51
N TRP A 111 8.02 4.78 -4.08
CA TRP A 111 9.20 4.09 -4.60
C TRP A 111 8.80 3.24 -5.80
N ILE A 112 9.50 3.43 -6.92
CA ILE A 112 9.22 2.85 -8.24
C ILE A 112 10.44 2.15 -8.85
N GLY A 113 11.46 1.86 -8.05
CA GLY A 113 12.63 1.08 -8.44
C GLY A 113 12.25 -0.28 -9.04
N GLY A 114 12.95 -0.69 -10.09
CA GLY A 114 12.67 -1.95 -10.78
C GLY A 114 11.39 -1.97 -11.64
N LEU A 115 10.65 -0.86 -11.74
CA LEU A 115 9.53 -0.71 -12.66
C LEU A 115 9.99 -0.19 -14.03
N ASP A 116 9.31 -0.64 -15.09
CA ASP A 116 9.50 -0.13 -16.45
C ASP A 116 8.71 1.17 -16.64
N ILE A 117 9.19 2.25 -16.01
CA ILE A 117 8.61 3.59 -16.09
C ILE A 117 9.69 4.55 -16.59
N SER A 118 9.43 5.21 -17.71
CA SER A 118 10.32 6.20 -18.33
C SER A 118 10.36 7.53 -17.56
N ASP A 119 11.40 8.33 -17.80
CA ASP A 119 11.54 9.65 -17.18
C ASP A 119 10.40 10.61 -17.59
N ASP A 120 9.87 10.47 -18.82
CA ASP A 120 8.74 11.27 -19.30
C ASP A 120 7.43 10.89 -18.59
N GLU A 121 7.23 9.61 -18.30
CA GLU A 121 6.10 9.16 -17.48
C GLU A 121 6.21 9.67 -16.04
N ILE A 122 7.41 9.68 -15.45
CA ILE A 122 7.65 10.28 -14.13
C ILE A 122 7.31 11.77 -14.15
N ARG A 123 7.71 12.52 -15.18
CA ARG A 123 7.33 13.93 -15.32
C ARG A 123 5.82 14.13 -15.38
N GLN A 124 5.12 13.32 -16.18
CA GLN A 124 3.65 13.38 -16.27
C GLN A 124 2.98 13.03 -14.93
N LEU A 125 3.52 12.08 -14.18
CA LEU A 125 3.06 11.75 -12.84
C LEU A 125 3.30 12.90 -11.84
N GLN A 126 4.46 13.55 -11.91
CA GLN A 126 4.77 14.73 -11.10
C GLN A 126 3.88 15.93 -11.43
N GLU A 127 3.52 16.13 -12.70
CA GLU A 127 2.56 17.17 -13.10
C GLU A 127 1.15 16.88 -12.55
N ALA A 128 0.73 15.61 -12.59
CA ALA A 128 -0.56 15.20 -12.05
C ALA A 128 -0.60 15.18 -10.51
N MET A 129 0.53 14.92 -9.86
CA MET A 129 0.68 14.77 -8.42
C MET A 129 1.91 15.55 -7.92
N PRO A 130 1.88 16.90 -7.96
CA PRO A 130 3.07 17.73 -7.68
C PRO A 130 3.54 17.67 -6.23
N ALA A 131 2.69 17.21 -5.31
CA ALA A 131 3.05 16.99 -3.90
C ALA A 131 3.78 15.66 -3.68
N THR A 132 3.77 14.75 -4.66
CA THR A 132 4.30 13.40 -4.54
C THR A 132 5.66 13.28 -5.20
N THR A 133 6.61 12.72 -4.47
CA THR A 133 7.97 12.43 -4.93
C THR A 133 8.05 10.97 -5.38
N PHE A 134 8.39 10.75 -6.64
CA PHE A 134 8.69 9.42 -7.18
C PHE A 134 10.19 9.14 -7.06
N ARG A 135 10.56 8.04 -6.41
CA ARG A 135 11.96 7.64 -6.16
C ARG A 135 12.29 6.35 -6.91
N ARG A 136 13.46 6.32 -7.55
CA ARG A 136 14.09 5.12 -8.11
C ARG A 136 15.21 4.64 -7.22
#